data_AF-A0A2H0D5D5-F1
#
_entry.id   AF-A0A2H0D5D5-F1
#
_cell.length_a   1.000
_cell.length_b   1.000
_cell.length_c   1.000
_cell.angle_alpha   90.00
_cell.angle_beta   90.00
_cell.angle_gamma   90.00
#
_symmetry.space_group_name_H-M   'P 1'
#
loop_
_entity.id
_entity.type
_entity.pdbx_description
1 polymer ?
#
loop_
_entity_poly.entity_id
_entity_poly.type
_entity_poly.pdbx_seq_one_letter_code
_entity_poly.pdbx_strand_id
1 'polypeptide(L)'
;SGNTHQWKIWSMWIDYEKVKDDKSLFVTEFGFQAPANKDTFEKYLPKKNRTFSDKIFEHHNKQIEGPERIMRFMSGHLPIKTEWDDYLYLTQLNQALALKTCIEYWRTNGRTNGSIIWQLNDCWPVTSWAIVDSDIKPKLAYYFVKNAFAPQLLSFKDDGSTIKIILLNQNQDIIKGKLRLTVVSTITGEIIQDTNTNLTSSKEGLTEISSFVRKDLPSEENWIIAAVLYNVSNIIICRNYYLTKLWKHVQLKQSTLELKMLKKGGSTQLEMKSDNPVFFIDLYHKDVTFSDRGFFILPGEQIKLNVFGDELKTLKVEDIKIFSLNGYLHY
;
A
#
# COMPACT_ATOMS: atom_id res chain seq x y z
N SER A 1 -3.93 20.25 25.01
CA SER A 1 -3.91 18.78 25.07
C SER A 1 -2.84 18.29 24.10
N GLY A 2 -1.88 17.48 24.56
CA GLY A 2 -0.65 17.12 23.84
C GLY A 2 -0.77 15.88 22.94
N ASN A 3 -1.45 14.82 23.38
CA ASN A 3 -1.69 13.61 22.60
C ASN A 3 -3.17 13.45 22.18
N THR A 4 -3.44 12.62 21.17
CA THR A 4 -4.79 12.37 20.63
C THR A 4 -4.98 10.91 20.26
N HIS A 5 -6.15 10.37 20.61
CA HIS A 5 -6.64 9.11 20.07
C HIS A 5 -7.55 9.45 18.90
N GLN A 6 -7.04 9.30 17.68
CA GLN A 6 -7.72 9.70 16.47
C GLN A 6 -8.67 8.60 15.97
N TRP A 7 -9.83 8.51 16.62
CA TRP A 7 -10.90 7.56 16.30
C TRP A 7 -12.08 8.17 15.55
N LYS A 8 -11.98 9.44 15.12
CA LYS A 8 -12.95 9.99 14.16
C LYS A 8 -12.88 9.15 12.88
N ILE A 9 -11.66 8.93 12.40
CA ILE A 9 -11.37 7.93 11.37
C ILE A 9 -11.68 6.55 11.96
N TRP A 10 -12.31 5.69 11.16
CA TRP A 10 -12.83 4.38 11.57
C TRP A 10 -14.06 4.43 12.50
N SER A 11 -13.92 4.77 13.79
CA SER A 11 -14.99 4.56 14.78
C SER A 11 -16.18 5.49 14.59
N MET A 12 -15.93 6.75 14.23
CA MET A 12 -16.99 7.73 13.89
C MET A 12 -17.28 7.80 12.38
N TRP A 13 -16.95 6.76 11.63
CA TRP A 13 -17.27 6.64 10.20
C TRP A 13 -16.69 7.75 9.29
N ILE A 14 -15.73 8.53 9.78
CA ILE A 14 -15.04 9.54 8.98
C ILE A 14 -14.04 8.86 8.05
N ASP A 15 -14.03 9.33 6.81
CA ASP A 15 -13.12 8.82 5.78
C ASP A 15 -11.65 9.14 6.09
N TYR A 16 -10.73 8.22 5.78
CA TYR A 16 -9.31 8.40 6.10
C TYR A 16 -8.66 9.55 5.33
N GLU A 17 -9.22 9.99 4.19
CA GLU A 17 -8.74 11.19 3.48
C GLU A 17 -8.93 12.48 4.30
N LYS A 18 -9.83 12.47 5.29
CA LYS A 18 -10.03 13.59 6.21
C LYS A 18 -8.91 13.74 7.25
N VAL A 19 -7.91 12.85 7.24
CA VAL A 19 -6.69 13.06 8.05
C VAL A 19 -6.03 14.40 7.76
N LYS A 20 -6.17 14.95 6.54
CA LYS A 20 -5.66 16.28 6.19
C LYS A 20 -6.21 17.44 7.04
N ASP A 21 -7.37 17.22 7.65
CA ASP A 21 -8.03 18.18 8.53
C ASP A 21 -7.59 18.00 10.01
N ASP A 22 -6.87 16.91 10.32
CA ASP A 22 -6.36 16.62 11.65
C ASP A 22 -5.23 17.59 12.04
N LYS A 23 -5.26 18.04 13.31
CA LYS A 23 -4.34 19.05 13.87
C LYS A 23 -3.65 18.53 15.14
N SER A 24 -3.62 17.23 15.37
CA SER A 24 -2.97 16.65 16.55
C SER A 24 -1.46 16.85 16.52
N LEU A 25 -0.88 17.13 17.70
CA LEU A 25 0.56 17.28 17.86
C LEU A 25 1.26 15.93 18.01
N PHE A 26 0.57 14.95 18.60
CA PHE A 26 1.02 13.56 18.69
C PHE A 26 -0.20 12.64 18.69
N VAL A 27 -0.22 11.62 17.84
CA VAL A 27 -1.32 10.65 17.74
C VAL A 27 -0.92 9.38 18.46
N THR A 28 -1.52 9.08 19.61
CA THR A 28 -1.19 7.88 20.40
C THR A 28 -2.01 6.67 20.00
N GLU A 29 -3.13 6.85 19.30
CA GLU A 29 -3.93 5.76 18.74
C GLU A 29 -4.61 6.21 17.46
N PHE A 30 -4.62 5.34 16.45
CA PHE A 30 -5.46 5.39 15.25
C PHE A 30 -5.40 4.01 14.59
N GLY A 31 -6.45 3.61 13.90
CA GLY A 31 -6.49 2.27 13.30
C GLY A 31 -7.52 2.11 12.20
N PHE A 32 -7.39 1.02 11.46
CA PHE A 32 -8.39 0.56 10.50
C PHE A 32 -8.49 -0.96 10.55
N GLN A 33 -9.69 -1.55 10.53
CA GLN A 33 -9.79 -3.01 10.57
C GLN A 33 -9.57 -3.66 9.20
N ALA A 34 -9.00 -4.86 9.22
CA ALA A 34 -9.07 -5.85 8.16
C ALA A 34 -9.00 -7.28 8.72
N PRO A 35 -9.54 -8.27 7.99
CA PRO A 35 -9.42 -9.67 8.34
C PRO A 35 -7.96 -10.12 8.49
N ALA A 36 -7.71 -11.11 9.35
CA ALA A 36 -6.46 -11.86 9.41
C ALA A 36 -6.05 -12.45 8.04
N ASN A 37 -4.82 -12.93 7.93
CA ASN A 37 -4.38 -13.58 6.69
C ASN A 37 -5.24 -14.79 6.36
N LYS A 38 -5.33 -15.10 5.06
CA LYS A 38 -6.10 -16.24 4.54
C LYS A 38 -5.80 -17.53 5.30
N ASP A 39 -4.52 -17.90 5.43
CA ASP A 39 -4.13 -19.14 6.11
C ASP A 39 -4.62 -19.20 7.56
N THR A 40 -4.49 -18.08 8.27
CA THR A 40 -4.93 -17.94 9.67
C THR A 40 -6.42 -18.21 9.75
N PHE A 41 -7.25 -17.55 8.93
CA PHE A 41 -8.69 -17.82 8.95
C PHE A 41 -9.05 -19.22 8.47
N GLU A 42 -8.43 -19.70 7.40
CA GLU A 42 -8.75 -21.01 6.83
C GLU A 42 -8.41 -22.18 7.73
N LYS A 43 -7.44 -22.00 8.64
CA LYS A 43 -7.09 -22.95 9.71
C LYS A 43 -8.19 -23.10 10.76
N TYR A 44 -8.95 -22.03 11.05
CA TYR A 44 -9.99 -22.02 12.10
C TYR A 44 -11.43 -21.98 11.56
N LEU A 45 -11.62 -21.66 10.27
CA LEU A 45 -12.93 -21.61 9.62
C LEU A 45 -13.12 -22.77 8.62
N PRO A 46 -14.14 -23.61 8.84
CA PRO A 46 -14.55 -24.61 7.86
C PRO A 46 -14.89 -23.97 6.51
N LYS A 47 -14.65 -24.70 5.41
CA LYS A 47 -14.86 -24.19 4.04
C LYS A 47 -16.25 -23.56 3.81
N LYS A 48 -17.30 -24.12 4.39
CA LYS A 48 -18.69 -23.61 4.27
C LYS A 48 -18.92 -22.24 4.93
N ASN A 49 -18.04 -21.83 5.84
CA ASN A 49 -18.11 -20.57 6.59
C ASN A 49 -17.18 -19.48 6.02
N ARG A 50 -16.51 -19.75 4.89
CA ARG A 50 -15.56 -18.84 4.24
C ARG A 50 -16.29 -17.90 3.28
N THR A 51 -17.23 -17.13 3.82
CA THR A 51 -17.93 -16.06 3.11
C THR A 51 -18.00 -14.83 4.02
N PHE A 52 -17.98 -13.64 3.42
CA PHE A 52 -17.86 -12.39 4.18
C PHE A 52 -19.05 -12.10 5.12
N SER A 53 -20.21 -12.72 4.86
CA SER A 53 -21.46 -12.57 5.63
C SER A 53 -21.84 -13.83 6.41
N ASP A 54 -20.92 -14.80 6.56
CA ASP A 54 -21.19 -15.96 7.42
C ASP A 54 -21.14 -15.57 8.89
N LYS A 55 -22.11 -16.05 9.67
CA LYS A 55 -22.22 -15.75 11.10
C LYS A 55 -20.98 -16.10 11.91
N ILE A 56 -20.24 -17.15 11.55
CA ILE A 56 -19.03 -17.57 12.27
C ILE A 56 -17.89 -16.61 11.89
N PHE A 57 -17.77 -16.23 10.62
CA PHE A 57 -16.79 -15.23 10.20
C PHE A 57 -17.05 -13.88 10.89
N GLU A 58 -18.30 -13.41 10.90
CA GLU A 58 -18.71 -12.19 11.60
C GLU A 58 -18.48 -12.27 13.12
N HIS A 59 -18.66 -13.44 13.73
CA HIS A 59 -18.34 -13.64 15.15
C HIS A 59 -16.85 -13.38 15.46
N HIS A 60 -15.96 -13.58 14.48
CA HIS A 60 -14.55 -13.21 14.59
C HIS A 60 -14.30 -11.72 14.30
N ASN A 61 -15.31 -10.85 14.38
CA ASN A 61 -15.16 -9.40 14.52
C ASN A 61 -15.89 -8.93 15.78
N LYS A 62 -15.18 -8.27 16.69
CA LYS A 62 -15.73 -7.82 17.97
C LYS A 62 -16.09 -6.33 18.01
N GLN A 63 -15.81 -5.60 16.94
CA GLN A 63 -16.23 -4.22 16.81
C GLN A 63 -17.74 -4.16 16.54
N ILE A 64 -18.45 -3.35 17.33
CA ILE A 64 -19.86 -3.01 17.05
C ILE A 64 -19.91 -2.39 15.65
N GLU A 65 -20.82 -2.91 14.82
CA GLU A 65 -20.97 -2.67 13.38
C GLU A 65 -19.63 -2.73 12.59
N GLY A 66 -18.75 -3.66 12.97
CA GLY A 66 -17.45 -3.89 12.32
C GLY A 66 -17.58 -4.31 10.85
N PRO A 67 -18.32 -5.38 10.51
CA PRO A 67 -18.54 -5.79 9.12
C PRO A 67 -19.08 -4.67 8.23
N GLU A 68 -20.02 -3.88 8.73
CA GLU A 68 -20.66 -2.76 8.04
C GLU A 68 -19.66 -1.63 7.78
N ARG A 69 -18.79 -1.31 8.75
CA ARG A 69 -17.69 -0.34 8.56
C ARG A 69 -16.75 -0.80 7.45
N ILE A 70 -16.32 -2.06 7.47
CA ILE A 70 -15.42 -2.61 6.44
C ILE A 70 -16.04 -2.41 5.06
N MET A 71 -17.32 -2.76 4.89
CA MET A 71 -18.03 -2.60 3.62
C MET A 71 -18.20 -1.13 3.20
N ARG A 72 -18.58 -0.24 4.12
CA ARG A 72 -18.67 1.21 3.84
C ARG A 72 -17.35 1.78 3.38
N PHE A 73 -16.27 1.45 4.08
CA PHE A 73 -14.97 2.03 3.77
C PHE A 73 -14.36 1.42 2.51
N MET A 74 -14.53 0.12 2.29
CA MET A 74 -14.09 -0.53 1.06
C MET A 74 -14.84 0.06 -0.15
N SER A 75 -16.18 0.13 -0.09
CA SER A 75 -16.99 0.73 -1.15
C SER A 75 -16.71 2.23 -1.36
N GLY A 76 -16.18 2.92 -0.35
CA GLY A 76 -15.70 4.29 -0.46
C GLY A 76 -14.54 4.43 -1.43
N HIS A 77 -13.59 3.48 -1.46
CA HIS A 77 -12.29 3.67 -2.10
C HIS A 77 -11.96 2.65 -3.20
N LEU A 78 -12.38 1.40 -3.04
CA LEU A 78 -12.02 0.27 -3.88
C LEU A 78 -13.26 -0.39 -4.50
N PRO A 79 -13.11 -1.15 -5.60
CA PRO A 79 -14.18 -2.00 -6.11
C PRO A 79 -14.68 -2.97 -5.04
N ILE A 80 -15.96 -3.32 -5.07
CA ILE A 80 -16.53 -4.33 -4.17
C ILE A 80 -16.49 -5.69 -4.88
N LYS A 81 -15.75 -6.63 -4.29
CA LYS A 81 -15.83 -8.06 -4.60
C LYS A 81 -15.99 -8.85 -3.31
N THR A 82 -16.83 -9.87 -3.37
CA THR A 82 -17.28 -10.62 -2.20
C THR A 82 -16.83 -12.07 -2.19
N GLU A 83 -16.18 -12.53 -3.26
CA GLU A 83 -15.50 -13.83 -3.26
C GLU A 83 -14.40 -13.83 -2.20
N TRP A 84 -14.21 -14.97 -1.53
CA TRP A 84 -13.42 -15.05 -0.30
C TRP A 84 -12.03 -14.41 -0.43
N ASP A 85 -11.24 -14.83 -1.42
CA ASP A 85 -9.89 -14.33 -1.63
C ASP A 85 -9.87 -12.84 -2.01
N ASP A 86 -10.84 -12.39 -2.81
CA ASP A 86 -10.94 -11.00 -3.27
C ASP A 86 -11.33 -10.07 -2.12
N TYR A 87 -12.29 -10.50 -1.30
CA TYR A 87 -12.69 -9.79 -0.10
C TYR A 87 -11.52 -9.64 0.87
N LEU A 88 -10.76 -10.72 1.13
CA LEU A 88 -9.59 -10.66 2.00
C LEU A 88 -8.53 -9.69 1.46
N TYR A 89 -8.20 -9.76 0.16
CA TYR A 89 -7.23 -8.86 -0.47
C TYR A 89 -7.68 -7.39 -0.44
N LEU A 90 -8.90 -7.08 -0.90
CA LEU A 90 -9.40 -5.71 -1.01
C LEU A 90 -9.60 -5.05 0.35
N THR A 91 -10.04 -5.79 1.36
CA THR A 91 -10.21 -5.25 2.72
C THR A 91 -8.86 -5.01 3.40
N GLN A 92 -7.89 -5.92 3.26
CA GLN A 92 -6.52 -5.67 3.73
C GLN A 92 -5.83 -4.53 2.98
N LEU A 93 -6.06 -4.39 1.67
CA LEU A 93 -5.57 -3.26 0.88
C LEU A 93 -6.18 -1.95 1.39
N ASN A 94 -7.49 -1.92 1.67
CA ASN A 94 -8.12 -0.71 2.18
C ASN A 94 -7.59 -0.31 3.57
N GLN A 95 -7.34 -1.28 4.46
CA GLN A 95 -6.63 -1.02 5.72
C GLN A 95 -5.24 -0.42 5.47
N ALA A 96 -4.49 -1.01 4.53
CA ALA A 96 -3.15 -0.56 4.20
C ALA A 96 -3.13 0.89 3.66
N LEU A 97 -4.07 1.22 2.77
CA LEU A 97 -4.25 2.57 2.22
C LEU A 97 -4.66 3.59 3.30
N ALA A 98 -5.56 3.21 4.21
CA ALA A 98 -5.99 4.06 5.30
C ALA A 98 -4.83 4.42 6.23
N LEU A 99 -4.06 3.40 6.67
CA LEU A 99 -2.91 3.60 7.54
C LEU A 99 -1.81 4.39 6.84
N LYS A 100 -1.48 4.05 5.58
CA LYS A 100 -0.51 4.80 4.76
C LYS A 100 -0.89 6.28 4.68
N THR A 101 -2.13 6.59 4.31
CA THR A 101 -2.64 7.95 4.16
C THR A 101 -2.47 8.77 5.44
N CYS A 102 -2.84 8.17 6.59
CA CYS A 102 -2.73 8.84 7.88
C CYS A 102 -1.28 9.08 8.29
N ILE A 103 -0.43 8.04 8.21
CA ILE A 103 0.98 8.10 8.62
C ILE A 103 1.75 9.09 7.75
N GLU A 104 1.59 9.04 6.44
CA GLU A 104 2.29 9.94 5.52
C GLU A 104 1.88 11.40 5.77
N TYR A 105 0.60 11.67 6.01
CA TYR A 105 0.15 13.02 6.37
C TYR A 105 0.83 13.51 7.65
N TRP A 106 0.76 12.75 8.75
CA TRP A 106 1.35 13.20 10.02
C TRP A 106 2.87 13.36 9.95
N ARG A 107 3.55 12.56 9.15
CA ARG A 107 5.00 12.69 8.92
C ARG A 107 5.39 13.88 8.06
N THR A 108 4.48 14.43 7.27
CA THR A 108 4.80 15.46 6.27
C THR A 108 4.04 16.77 6.42
N ASN A 109 3.10 16.85 7.38
CA ASN A 109 2.33 18.07 7.65
C ASN A 109 3.12 19.16 8.41
N GLY A 110 4.33 18.86 8.88
CA GLY A 110 5.21 19.81 9.60
C GLY A 110 4.72 20.19 11.01
N ARG A 111 3.71 19.50 11.55
CA ARG A 111 3.09 19.79 12.84
C ARG A 111 3.10 18.60 13.79
N THR A 112 2.80 17.41 13.28
CA THR A 112 2.64 16.21 14.11
C THR A 112 4.01 15.57 14.35
N ASN A 113 4.33 15.30 15.61
CA ASN A 113 5.64 14.79 16.05
C ASN A 113 5.66 13.28 16.32
N GLY A 114 4.54 12.59 16.09
CA GLY A 114 4.48 11.14 16.27
C GLY A 114 3.11 10.55 16.02
N SER A 115 3.09 9.27 15.69
CA SER A 115 1.89 8.48 15.44
C SER A 115 2.13 7.03 15.86
N ILE A 116 1.24 6.47 16.69
CA ILE A 116 1.29 5.09 17.17
C ILE A 116 0.03 4.36 16.68
N ILE A 117 0.24 3.27 15.96
CA ILE A 117 -0.85 2.51 15.33
C ILE A 117 -1.56 1.66 16.39
N TRP A 118 -2.89 1.78 16.41
CA TRP A 118 -3.77 0.76 16.95
C TRP A 118 -4.15 -0.19 15.80
N GLN A 119 -3.67 -1.43 15.75
CA GLN A 119 -2.77 -2.08 16.72
C GLN A 119 -1.70 -2.91 16.00
N LEU A 120 -0.69 -3.37 16.74
CA LEU A 120 0.38 -4.17 16.17
C LEU A 120 -0.06 -5.61 15.88
N ASN A 121 -0.55 -6.31 16.91
CA ASN A 121 -0.76 -7.76 16.89
C ASN A 121 -2.17 -8.17 17.34
N ASP A 122 -2.53 -9.44 17.11
CA ASP A 122 -3.76 -10.08 17.60
C ASP A 122 -3.45 -11.14 18.67
N CYS A 123 -4.43 -11.42 19.54
CA CYS A 123 -4.37 -12.49 20.54
C CYS A 123 -5.12 -13.77 20.13
N TRP A 124 -5.88 -13.73 19.03
CA TRP A 124 -6.66 -14.86 18.49
C TRP A 124 -7.04 -14.59 17.02
N PRO A 125 -7.54 -15.58 16.25
CA PRO A 125 -7.89 -15.39 14.82
C PRO A 125 -9.06 -14.42 14.66
N VAL A 126 -8.84 -13.20 14.18
CA VAL A 126 -9.86 -12.14 14.25
C VAL A 126 -9.74 -11.13 13.11
N THR A 127 -10.86 -10.50 12.77
CA THR A 127 -10.91 -9.25 12.02
C THR A 127 -10.75 -8.09 13.00
N SER A 128 -9.61 -7.42 12.95
CA SER A 128 -9.19 -6.40 13.90
C SER A 128 -8.34 -5.33 13.23
N TRP A 129 -7.89 -4.36 14.01
CA TRP A 129 -6.96 -3.32 13.58
C TRP A 129 -5.50 -3.77 13.48
N ALA A 130 -5.18 -5.02 13.82
CA ALA A 130 -3.81 -5.49 13.82
C ALA A 130 -3.20 -5.46 12.41
N ILE A 131 -1.90 -5.19 12.32
CA ILE A 131 -1.10 -5.32 11.09
C ILE A 131 -0.33 -6.64 11.03
N VAL A 132 -0.23 -7.37 12.15
CA VAL A 132 0.26 -8.75 12.25
C VAL A 132 -0.83 -9.58 12.92
N ASP A 133 -1.25 -10.68 12.32
CA ASP A 133 -2.32 -11.51 12.91
C ASP A 133 -1.79 -12.45 14.02
N SER A 134 -2.69 -13.26 14.57
CA SER A 134 -2.42 -14.15 15.72
C SER A 134 -1.54 -15.36 15.41
N ASP A 135 -1.40 -15.73 14.13
CA ASP A 135 -0.42 -16.73 13.68
C ASP A 135 0.95 -16.06 13.36
N ILE A 136 1.16 -14.81 13.80
CA ILE A 136 2.37 -14.00 13.60
C ILE A 136 2.64 -13.76 12.10
N LYS A 137 1.58 -13.71 11.28
CA LYS A 137 1.70 -13.41 9.85
C LYS A 137 1.47 -11.92 9.60
N PRO A 138 2.42 -11.19 8.96
CA PRO A 138 2.18 -9.81 8.54
C PRO A 138 1.02 -9.72 7.54
N LYS A 139 0.02 -8.88 7.84
CA LYS A 139 -1.04 -8.50 6.89
C LYS A 139 -0.46 -7.56 5.82
N LEU A 140 -1.19 -7.32 4.74
CA LEU A 140 -0.76 -6.38 3.70
C LEU A 140 -0.40 -5.00 4.25
N ALA A 141 -1.17 -4.52 5.25
CA ALA A 141 -0.95 -3.24 5.92
C ALA A 141 0.43 -3.12 6.60
N TYR A 142 1.04 -4.22 7.05
CA TYR A 142 2.39 -4.19 7.64
C TYR A 142 3.43 -3.60 6.69
N TYR A 143 3.38 -4.00 5.41
CA TYR A 143 4.35 -3.59 4.41
C TYR A 143 4.17 -2.11 4.03
N PHE A 144 2.92 -1.64 3.96
CA PHE A 144 2.61 -0.23 3.77
C PHE A 144 3.09 0.62 4.95
N VAL A 145 2.83 0.16 6.17
CA VAL A 145 3.30 0.83 7.40
C VAL A 145 4.83 0.89 7.46
N LYS A 146 5.51 -0.23 7.14
CA LYS A 146 6.99 -0.29 7.05
C LYS A 146 7.52 0.76 6.09
N ASN A 147 6.91 0.90 4.92
CA ASN A 147 7.32 1.88 3.90
C ASN A 147 6.97 3.32 4.31
N ALA A 148 5.79 3.55 4.90
CA ALA A 148 5.38 4.87 5.39
C ALA A 148 6.23 5.35 6.58
N PHE A 149 6.80 4.43 7.36
CA PHE A 149 7.74 4.74 8.44
C PHE A 149 9.21 4.76 8.02
N ALA A 150 9.54 4.44 6.76
CA ALA A 150 10.92 4.44 6.29
C ALA A 150 11.58 5.84 6.45
N PRO A 151 12.90 5.91 6.71
CA PRO A 151 13.58 7.20 6.93
C PRO A 151 13.46 8.18 5.76
N GLN A 152 13.30 7.64 4.54
CA GLN A 152 13.00 8.41 3.33
C GLN A 152 11.57 8.13 2.87
N LEU A 153 10.82 9.20 2.63
CA LEU A 153 9.45 9.14 2.14
C LEU A 153 9.23 10.19 1.06
N LEU A 154 8.71 9.77 -0.09
CA LEU A 154 8.15 10.69 -1.07
C LEU A 154 6.71 11.02 -0.67
N SER A 155 6.33 12.28 -0.69
CA SER A 155 4.95 12.73 -0.55
C SER A 155 4.59 13.77 -1.60
N PHE A 156 3.30 14.03 -1.74
CA PHE A 156 2.79 14.98 -2.71
C PHE A 156 2.02 16.08 -2.00
N LYS A 157 2.27 17.33 -2.39
CA LYS A 157 1.53 18.49 -1.94
C LYS A 157 0.92 19.19 -3.14
N ASP A 158 -0.40 19.23 -3.16
CA ASP A 158 -1.18 19.86 -4.22
C ASP A 158 -1.74 21.20 -3.72
N ASP A 159 -1.36 22.29 -4.40
CA ASP A 159 -1.90 23.63 -4.13
C ASP A 159 -2.99 24.05 -5.13
N GLY A 160 -3.47 23.11 -5.95
CA GLY A 160 -4.45 23.32 -7.00
C GLY A 160 -3.82 23.70 -8.34
N SER A 161 -2.77 24.51 -8.35
CA SER A 161 -2.05 24.89 -9.57
C SER A 161 -0.87 23.96 -9.89
N THR A 162 -0.23 23.46 -8.84
CA THR A 162 1.03 22.72 -8.89
C THR A 162 0.96 21.55 -7.93
N ILE A 163 1.44 20.39 -8.40
CA ILE A 163 1.61 19.18 -7.59
C ILE A 163 3.09 19.03 -7.31
N LYS A 164 3.49 19.31 -6.07
CA LYS A 164 4.87 19.27 -5.62
C LYS A 164 5.21 17.87 -5.12
N ILE A 165 6.35 17.34 -5.55
CA ILE A 165 6.93 16.12 -5.01
C ILE A 165 7.91 16.52 -3.91
N ILE A 166 7.61 16.10 -2.70
CA ILE A 166 8.39 16.39 -1.50
C ILE A 166 9.11 15.13 -1.07
N LEU A 167 10.40 15.25 -0.77
CA LEU A 167 11.18 14.23 -0.10
C LEU A 167 11.29 14.59 1.38
N LEU A 168 10.77 13.73 2.25
CA LEU A 168 11.16 13.67 3.65
C LEU A 168 12.43 12.83 3.76
N ASN A 169 13.51 13.40 4.27
CA ASN A 169 14.72 12.69 4.65
C ASN A 169 14.96 12.85 6.16
N GLN A 170 14.92 11.75 6.91
CA GLN A 170 15.20 11.74 8.35
C GLN A 170 16.61 11.23 8.70
N ASN A 171 17.42 10.88 7.70
CA ASN A 171 18.84 10.59 7.91
C ASN A 171 19.66 11.89 7.85
N GLN A 172 20.89 11.86 8.36
CA GLN A 172 21.81 13.01 8.28
C GLN A 172 22.61 13.06 6.96
N ASP A 173 22.48 12.02 6.14
CA ASP A 173 23.20 11.86 4.87
C ASP A 173 22.42 12.44 3.69
N ILE A 174 23.15 13.05 2.76
CA ILE A 174 22.61 13.45 1.45
C ILE A 174 22.30 12.22 0.61
N ILE A 175 21.18 12.26 -0.10
CA ILE A 175 20.81 11.22 -1.06
C ILE A 175 21.25 11.67 -2.44
N LYS A 176 22.10 10.87 -3.08
CA LYS A 176 22.45 11.02 -4.50
C LYS A 176 21.81 9.88 -5.28
N GLY A 177 21.19 10.20 -6.41
CA GLY A 177 20.64 9.18 -7.29
C GLY A 177 19.70 9.75 -8.34
N LYS A 178 18.64 9.01 -8.67
CA LYS A 178 17.76 9.30 -9.79
C LYS A 178 16.30 9.33 -9.34
N LEU A 179 15.58 10.40 -9.63
CA LEU A 179 14.13 10.46 -9.51
C LEU A 179 13.51 10.08 -10.85
N ARG A 180 12.68 9.04 -10.86
CA ARG A 180 11.80 8.70 -11.98
C ARG A 180 10.40 9.20 -11.68
N LEU A 181 9.80 9.91 -12.62
CA LEU A 181 8.41 10.36 -12.56
C LEU A 181 7.65 9.81 -13.75
N THR A 182 6.57 9.09 -13.50
CA THR A 182 5.75 8.46 -14.53
C THR A 182 4.31 8.90 -14.37
N VAL A 183 3.73 9.47 -15.43
CA VAL A 183 2.32 9.84 -15.51
C VAL A 183 1.58 8.75 -16.28
N VAL A 184 0.61 8.10 -15.65
CA VAL A 184 -0.18 7.00 -16.21
C VAL A 184 -1.61 7.48 -16.41
N SER A 185 -2.20 7.25 -17.59
CA SER A 185 -3.61 7.54 -17.84
C SER A 185 -4.50 6.59 -17.05
N THR A 186 -5.50 7.13 -16.34
CA THR A 186 -6.53 6.31 -15.65
C THR A 186 -7.72 5.97 -16.55
N ILE A 187 -7.62 6.23 -17.86
CA ILE A 187 -8.60 5.82 -18.86
C ILE A 187 -7.97 4.73 -19.72
N THR A 188 -6.83 5.03 -20.36
CA THR A 188 -6.20 4.07 -21.27
C THR A 188 -5.29 3.09 -20.55
N GLY A 189 -4.86 3.41 -19.32
CA GLY A 189 -3.81 2.67 -18.59
C GLY A 189 -2.40 2.85 -19.17
N GLU A 190 -2.23 3.74 -20.15
CA GLU A 190 -0.95 3.97 -20.82
C GLU A 190 -0.09 5.01 -20.11
N ILE A 191 1.23 4.92 -20.32
CA ILE A 191 2.16 5.94 -19.86
C ILE A 191 2.07 7.15 -20.78
N ILE A 192 1.68 8.28 -20.22
CA ILE A 192 1.61 9.59 -20.89
C ILE A 192 3.00 10.23 -20.92
N GLN A 193 3.72 10.13 -19.80
CA GLN A 193 5.03 10.75 -19.62
C GLN A 193 5.88 9.88 -18.69
N ASP A 194 7.16 9.73 -19.00
CA ASP A 194 8.12 9.05 -18.12
C ASP A 194 9.47 9.79 -18.18
N THR A 195 9.86 10.43 -17.08
CA THR A 195 11.07 11.24 -16.99
C THR A 195 12.00 10.72 -15.91
N ASN A 196 13.29 10.95 -16.13
CA ASN A 196 14.33 10.58 -15.19
C ASN A 196 15.26 11.77 -14.98
N THR A 197 15.41 12.20 -13.73
CA THR A 197 16.29 13.32 -13.37
C THR A 197 17.29 12.88 -12.32
N ASN A 198 18.54 13.34 -12.45
CA ASN A 198 19.52 13.17 -11.39
C ASN A 198 19.15 14.10 -10.23
N LEU A 199 19.20 13.57 -9.02
CA LEU A 199 18.85 14.27 -7.79
C LEU A 199 20.02 14.21 -6.80
N THR A 200 20.27 15.34 -6.15
CA THR A 200 21.00 15.40 -4.87
C THR A 200 20.09 16.06 -3.86
N SER A 201 19.70 15.35 -2.81
CA SER A 201 18.81 15.88 -1.77
C SER A 201 19.53 16.82 -0.80
N SER A 202 18.75 17.55 -0.01
CA SER A 202 19.20 18.13 1.25
C SER A 202 19.53 17.02 2.27
N LYS A 203 20.22 17.40 3.36
CA LYS A 203 20.60 16.47 4.43
C LYS A 203 19.40 15.96 5.21
N GLU A 204 18.62 16.82 5.83
CA GLU A 204 17.50 16.43 6.68
C GLU A 204 16.29 17.34 6.44
N GLY A 205 15.10 16.78 6.62
CA GLY A 205 13.83 17.49 6.59
C GLY A 205 13.02 17.26 5.32
N LEU A 206 12.03 18.14 5.11
CA LEU A 206 11.15 18.14 3.95
C LEU A 206 11.74 19.05 2.88
N THR A 207 11.92 18.54 1.66
CA THR A 207 12.45 19.31 0.53
C THR A 207 11.64 19.03 -0.72
N GLU A 208 11.25 20.10 -1.43
CA GLU A 208 10.68 19.98 -2.76
C GLU A 208 11.77 19.54 -3.74
N ILE A 209 11.59 18.39 -4.37
CA ILE A 209 12.58 17.80 -5.28
C ILE A 209 12.15 17.87 -6.75
N SER A 210 10.86 18.06 -7.01
CA SER A 210 10.28 18.24 -8.34
C SER A 210 8.82 18.71 -8.21
N SER A 211 8.21 19.08 -9.33
CA SER A 211 6.80 19.47 -9.39
C SER A 211 6.22 19.26 -10.79
N PHE A 212 4.89 19.14 -10.85
CA PHE A 212 4.10 19.20 -12.08
C PHE A 212 3.20 20.42 -12.04
N VAL A 213 3.21 21.23 -13.10
CA VAL A 213 2.19 22.27 -13.28
C VAL A 213 0.93 21.60 -13.80
N ARG A 214 -0.20 21.75 -13.10
CA ARG A 214 -1.44 21.01 -13.39
C ARG A 214 -1.95 21.23 -14.82
N LYS A 215 -1.76 22.43 -15.36
CA LYS A 215 -2.15 22.78 -16.74
C LYS A 215 -1.41 22.00 -17.83
N ASP A 216 -0.23 21.46 -17.49
CA ASP A 216 0.61 20.68 -18.41
C ASP A 216 0.28 19.18 -18.36
N LEU A 217 -0.53 18.76 -17.38
CA LEU A 217 -1.09 17.42 -17.30
C LEU A 217 -2.40 17.33 -18.09
N PRO A 218 -2.82 16.13 -18.53
CA PRO A 218 -4.10 15.98 -19.20
C PRO A 218 -5.26 16.51 -18.35
N SER A 219 -6.23 17.14 -19.03
CA SER A 219 -7.46 17.65 -18.42
C SER A 219 -8.27 16.54 -17.75
N GLU A 220 -9.21 16.92 -16.89
CA GLU A 220 -10.13 16.02 -16.15
C GLU A 220 -9.47 15.09 -15.11
N GLU A 221 -8.18 15.29 -14.83
CA GLU A 221 -7.44 14.58 -13.78
C GLU A 221 -7.48 13.06 -13.92
N ASN A 222 -7.52 12.59 -15.17
CA ASN A 222 -7.52 11.18 -15.53
C ASN A 222 -6.09 10.61 -15.54
N TRP A 223 -5.33 10.81 -14.47
CA TRP A 223 -3.95 10.38 -14.39
C TRP A 223 -3.51 10.02 -12.97
N ILE A 224 -2.51 9.14 -12.89
CA ILE A 224 -1.74 8.83 -11.69
C ILE A 224 -0.31 9.34 -11.93
N ILE A 225 0.25 10.06 -10.97
CA ILE A 225 1.68 10.38 -10.93
C ILE A 225 2.35 9.37 -10.01
N ALA A 226 3.20 8.51 -10.56
CA ALA A 226 4.07 7.63 -9.79
C ALA A 226 5.48 8.24 -9.71
N ALA A 227 6.04 8.28 -8.50
CA ALA A 227 7.39 8.76 -8.25
C ALA A 227 8.24 7.66 -7.61
N VAL A 228 9.42 7.41 -8.16
CA VAL A 228 10.36 6.39 -7.66
C VAL A 228 11.74 7.02 -7.53
N LEU A 229 12.30 6.98 -6.32
CA LEU A 229 13.64 7.48 -6.04
C LEU A 229 14.61 6.30 -5.96
N TYR A 230 15.66 6.37 -6.76
CA TYR A 230 16.75 5.39 -6.83
C TYR A 230 18.03 5.98 -6.24
N ASN A 231 18.87 5.15 -5.63
CA ASN A 231 20.25 5.53 -5.31
C ASN A 231 21.17 5.43 -6.55
N VAL A 232 22.44 5.80 -6.40
CA VAL A 232 23.47 5.71 -7.47
C VAL A 232 23.69 4.30 -8.04
N SER A 233 23.31 3.26 -7.29
CA SER A 233 23.41 1.85 -7.72
C SER A 233 22.12 1.32 -8.34
N ASN A 234 21.18 2.20 -8.69
CA ASN A 234 19.85 1.86 -9.22
C ASN A 234 18.99 0.99 -8.26
N ILE A 235 19.24 1.08 -6.96
CA ILE A 235 18.38 0.45 -5.94
C ILE A 235 17.32 1.46 -5.51
N ILE A 236 16.07 1.02 -5.43
CA ILE A 236 14.94 1.85 -5.03
C ILE A 236 15.04 2.17 -3.54
N ILE A 237 15.05 3.46 -3.22
CA ILE A 237 15.06 4.00 -1.85
C ILE A 237 13.64 4.07 -1.33
N CYS A 238 12.76 4.76 -2.07
CA CYS A 238 11.35 4.90 -1.76
C CYS A 238 10.56 5.19 -3.03
N ARG A 239 9.25 4.93 -2.97
CA ARG A 239 8.32 5.21 -4.05
C ARG A 239 6.97 5.61 -3.48
N ASN A 240 6.25 6.45 -4.19
CA ASN A 240 4.88 6.81 -3.83
C ASN A 240 4.11 7.20 -5.11
N TYR A 241 2.81 7.38 -4.98
CA TYR A 241 1.96 7.83 -6.06
C TYR A 241 0.98 8.91 -5.58
N TYR A 242 0.44 9.65 -6.54
CA TYR A 242 -0.61 10.62 -6.34
C TYR A 242 -1.66 10.50 -7.45
N LEU A 243 -2.91 10.61 -7.05
CA LEU A 243 -4.09 10.61 -7.91
C LEU A 243 -5.17 11.43 -7.22
N THR A 244 -6.10 11.99 -7.99
CA THR A 244 -7.22 12.78 -7.43
C THR A 244 -8.53 12.01 -7.38
N LYS A 245 -8.63 10.92 -8.16
CA LYS A 245 -9.80 10.04 -8.19
C LYS A 245 -9.63 8.86 -7.25
N LEU A 246 -10.73 8.43 -6.66
CA LEU A 246 -10.78 7.20 -5.88
C LEU A 246 -10.44 6.02 -6.78
N TRP A 247 -9.69 5.06 -6.25
CA TRP A 247 -9.21 3.89 -7.00
C TRP A 247 -10.33 3.14 -7.74
N LYS A 248 -11.53 3.02 -7.14
CA LYS A 248 -12.71 2.41 -7.78
C LYS A 248 -13.20 3.09 -9.07
N HIS A 249 -12.73 4.30 -9.37
CA HIS A 249 -13.07 5.08 -10.57
C HIS A 249 -11.92 5.16 -11.57
N VAL A 250 -10.81 4.47 -11.29
CA VAL A 250 -9.65 4.38 -12.17
C VAL A 250 -9.81 3.17 -13.09
N GLN A 251 -9.42 3.31 -14.35
CA GLN A 251 -9.24 2.22 -15.29
C GLN A 251 -7.74 2.00 -15.52
N LEU A 252 -7.29 0.76 -15.38
CA LEU A 252 -5.91 0.35 -15.67
C LEU A 252 -5.94 -0.89 -16.55
N LYS A 253 -4.95 -1.00 -17.45
CA LYS A 253 -4.79 -2.22 -18.24
C LYS A 253 -4.53 -3.40 -17.31
N GLN A 254 -5.25 -4.51 -17.54
CA GLN A 254 -4.81 -5.78 -17.01
C GLN A 254 -3.42 -6.08 -17.57
N SER A 255 -2.53 -6.53 -16.70
CA SER A 255 -1.12 -6.73 -17.02
C SER A 255 -0.69 -8.07 -16.46
N THR A 256 0.08 -8.81 -17.25
CA THR A 256 0.69 -10.06 -16.80
C THR A 256 2.06 -9.77 -16.23
N LEU A 257 2.31 -10.17 -14.98
CA LEU A 257 3.64 -10.11 -14.41
C LEU A 257 4.50 -11.25 -14.96
N GLU A 258 5.66 -10.92 -15.52
CA GLU A 258 6.70 -11.90 -15.80
C GLU A 258 7.41 -12.23 -14.49
N LEU A 259 7.36 -13.50 -14.09
CA LEU A 259 7.93 -14.00 -12.85
C LEU A 259 9.09 -14.95 -13.14
N LYS A 260 10.19 -14.79 -12.42
CA LYS A 260 11.37 -15.66 -12.54
C LYS A 260 11.95 -15.99 -11.17
N MET A 261 12.06 -17.28 -10.86
CA MET A 261 12.77 -17.74 -9.67
C MET A 261 14.28 -17.73 -9.91
N LEU A 262 15.00 -17.09 -8.98
CA LEU A 262 16.45 -17.02 -8.96
C LEU A 262 16.97 -17.71 -7.70
N LYS A 263 17.85 -18.70 -7.86
CA LYS A 263 18.52 -19.38 -6.75
C LYS A 263 19.99 -18.96 -6.74
N LYS A 264 20.45 -18.27 -5.71
CA LYS A 264 21.85 -17.83 -5.59
C LYS A 264 22.34 -17.94 -4.15
N GLY A 265 23.42 -18.70 -3.94
CA GLY A 265 24.11 -18.76 -2.64
C GLY A 265 23.24 -19.22 -1.47
N GLY A 266 22.29 -20.14 -1.71
CA GLY A 266 21.38 -20.65 -0.68
C GLY A 266 20.13 -19.79 -0.42
N SER A 267 20.04 -18.59 -1.00
CA SER A 267 18.80 -17.80 -0.98
C SER A 267 17.98 -18.01 -2.25
N THR A 268 16.66 -17.92 -2.08
CA THR A 268 15.68 -17.99 -3.16
C THR A 268 15.06 -16.61 -3.33
N GLN A 269 15.10 -16.07 -4.54
CA GLN A 269 14.53 -14.79 -4.89
C GLN A 269 13.49 -14.94 -6.00
N LEU A 270 12.40 -14.19 -5.89
CA LEU A 270 11.44 -14.01 -6.97
C LEU A 270 11.74 -12.68 -7.65
N GLU A 271 12.08 -12.74 -8.93
CA GLU A 271 12.22 -11.57 -9.79
C GLU A 271 10.92 -11.33 -10.56
N MET A 272 10.51 -10.07 -10.66
CA MET A 272 9.26 -9.65 -11.28
C MET A 272 9.49 -8.50 -12.24
N LYS A 273 8.82 -8.56 -13.39
CA LYS A 273 8.74 -7.48 -14.38
C LYS A 273 7.32 -7.33 -14.87
N SER A 274 7.02 -6.18 -15.45
CA SER A 274 5.75 -5.90 -16.10
C SER A 274 5.97 -5.04 -17.34
N ASP A 275 5.12 -5.23 -18.34
CA ASP A 275 5.04 -4.41 -19.56
C ASP A 275 4.19 -3.15 -19.37
N ASN A 276 3.28 -3.17 -18.38
CA ASN A 276 2.39 -2.08 -18.01
C ASN A 276 2.49 -1.76 -16.50
N PRO A 277 2.06 -0.56 -16.05
CA PRO A 277 2.00 -0.24 -14.62
C PRO A 277 1.04 -1.17 -13.86
N VAL A 278 1.52 -1.82 -12.79
CA VAL A 278 0.70 -2.70 -11.95
C VAL A 278 0.76 -2.22 -10.51
N PHE A 279 -0.40 -1.93 -9.93
CA PHE A 279 -0.53 -1.36 -8.60
C PHE A 279 -0.96 -2.39 -7.56
N PHE A 280 -0.36 -2.28 -6.38
CA PHE A 280 -0.68 -3.04 -5.17
C PHE A 280 -0.55 -4.56 -5.34
N ILE A 281 0.56 -4.99 -5.94
CA ILE A 281 0.87 -6.40 -6.16
C ILE A 281 0.97 -7.11 -4.81
N ASP A 282 0.09 -8.08 -4.58
CA ASP A 282 0.16 -8.98 -3.44
C ASP A 282 0.38 -10.42 -3.92
N LEU A 283 1.22 -11.15 -3.19
CA LEU A 283 1.68 -12.49 -3.55
C LEU A 283 1.27 -13.46 -2.44
N TYR A 284 0.71 -14.59 -2.83
CA TYR A 284 0.26 -15.62 -1.91
C TYR A 284 0.72 -17.00 -2.34
N HIS A 285 1.25 -17.73 -1.38
CA HIS A 285 1.48 -19.17 -1.45
C HIS A 285 1.36 -19.72 -0.02
N LYS A 286 0.78 -20.91 0.16
CA LYS A 286 0.48 -21.47 1.48
C LYS A 286 1.72 -21.78 2.33
N ASP A 287 2.83 -22.17 1.68
CA ASP A 287 4.05 -22.65 2.37
C ASP A 287 5.21 -21.65 2.38
N VAL A 288 5.07 -20.48 1.73
CA VAL A 288 6.14 -19.47 1.65
C VAL A 288 5.63 -18.06 1.87
N THR A 289 6.54 -17.16 2.24
CA THR A 289 6.29 -15.73 2.39
C THR A 289 7.29 -14.92 1.58
N PHE A 290 6.94 -13.68 1.29
CA PHE A 290 7.72 -12.78 0.43
C PHE A 290 8.21 -11.58 1.25
N SER A 291 9.40 -11.07 0.94
CA SER A 291 10.03 -9.97 1.69
C SER A 291 9.31 -8.63 1.59
N ASP A 292 8.45 -8.46 0.58
CA ASP A 292 7.62 -7.27 0.39
C ASP A 292 6.31 -7.64 -0.30
N ARG A 293 5.26 -6.87 -0.02
CA ARG A 293 3.90 -7.05 -0.55
C ARG A 293 3.23 -5.69 -0.71
N GLY A 294 2.32 -5.54 -1.66
CA GLY A 294 1.50 -4.34 -1.83
C GLY A 294 2.18 -3.17 -2.53
N PHE A 295 3.31 -3.38 -3.19
CA PHE A 295 4.01 -2.35 -3.97
C PHE A 295 3.41 -2.23 -5.38
N PHE A 296 3.76 -1.16 -6.09
CA PHE A 296 3.52 -1.05 -7.53
C PHE A 296 4.82 -1.24 -8.32
N ILE A 297 4.71 -1.76 -9.54
CA ILE A 297 5.81 -1.89 -10.49
C ILE A 297 5.50 -1.08 -11.75
N LEU A 298 6.51 -0.38 -12.26
CA LEU A 298 6.42 0.36 -13.52
C LEU A 298 7.18 -0.39 -14.63
N PRO A 299 6.81 -0.21 -15.90
CA PRO A 299 7.54 -0.79 -17.03
C PRO A 299 9.03 -0.45 -16.99
N GLY A 300 9.87 -1.44 -17.34
CA GLY A 300 11.33 -1.32 -17.26
C GLY A 300 11.92 -1.51 -15.85
N GLU A 301 11.11 -1.66 -14.81
CA GLU A 301 11.59 -2.05 -13.48
C GLU A 301 11.78 -3.57 -13.38
N GLN A 302 12.73 -3.95 -12.52
CA GLN A 302 12.96 -5.34 -12.14
C GLN A 302 12.99 -5.41 -10.61
N ILE A 303 11.91 -5.91 -10.01
CA ILE A 303 11.79 -6.04 -8.57
C ILE A 303 12.22 -7.44 -8.15
N LYS A 304 13.08 -7.53 -7.14
CA LYS A 304 13.55 -8.79 -6.57
C LYS A 304 13.09 -8.89 -5.12
N LEU A 305 12.34 -9.94 -4.82
CA LEU A 305 11.89 -10.25 -3.47
C LEU A 305 12.64 -11.49 -2.96
N ASN A 306 13.04 -11.48 -1.69
CA ASN A 306 13.45 -12.71 -1.04
C ASN A 306 12.22 -13.55 -0.72
N VAL A 307 12.34 -14.86 -0.92
CA VAL A 307 11.29 -15.83 -0.60
C VAL A 307 11.75 -16.65 0.61
N PHE A 308 10.88 -16.78 1.60
CA PHE A 308 11.17 -17.48 2.86
C PHE A 308 10.16 -18.60 3.07
N GLY A 309 10.63 -19.76 3.55
CA GLY A 309 9.79 -20.91 3.87
C GLY A 309 10.58 -22.21 3.82
N ASP A 310 9.95 -23.31 4.23
CA ASP A 310 10.62 -24.61 4.33
C ASP A 310 10.67 -25.36 2.99
N GLU A 311 9.73 -25.06 2.08
CA GLU A 311 9.56 -25.75 0.78
C GLU A 311 10.10 -24.96 -0.43
N LEU A 312 11.19 -24.20 -0.27
CA LEU A 312 11.75 -23.38 -1.36
C LEU A 312 12.29 -24.19 -2.56
N LYS A 313 12.60 -25.48 -2.36
CA LYS A 313 13.17 -26.32 -3.42
C LYS A 313 12.14 -26.69 -4.48
N THR A 314 10.90 -26.92 -4.06
CA THR A 314 9.77 -27.40 -4.88
C THR A 314 8.88 -26.27 -5.39
N LEU A 315 8.99 -25.06 -4.83
CA LEU A 315 8.22 -23.89 -5.25
C LEU A 315 8.35 -23.63 -6.75
N LYS A 316 7.21 -23.67 -7.46
CA LYS A 316 7.09 -23.24 -8.84
C LYS A 316 6.44 -21.86 -8.91
N VAL A 317 6.75 -21.12 -9.96
CA VAL A 317 6.19 -19.80 -10.20
C VAL A 317 4.68 -19.88 -10.39
N GLU A 318 4.23 -20.91 -11.11
CA GLU A 318 2.82 -21.13 -11.45
C GLU A 318 1.92 -21.35 -10.22
N ASP A 319 2.49 -21.77 -9.09
CA ASP A 319 1.77 -22.02 -7.84
C ASP A 319 1.56 -20.73 -7.02
N ILE A 320 2.24 -19.63 -7.38
CA ILE A 320 2.14 -18.35 -6.69
C ILE A 320 0.89 -17.62 -7.19
N LYS A 321 -0.08 -17.42 -6.28
CA LYS A 321 -1.24 -16.59 -6.59
C LYS A 321 -0.84 -15.12 -6.50
N ILE A 322 -1.22 -14.36 -7.53
CA ILE A 322 -0.95 -12.93 -7.63
C ILE A 322 -2.28 -12.19 -7.56
N PHE A 323 -2.33 -11.18 -6.70
CA PHE A 323 -3.38 -10.18 -6.67
C PHE A 323 -2.79 -8.84 -7.07
N SER A 324 -3.54 -8.03 -7.79
CA SER A 324 -3.20 -6.63 -8.04
C SER A 324 -4.50 -5.86 -8.24
N LEU A 325 -4.51 -4.58 -7.89
CA LEU A 325 -5.71 -3.78 -8.03
C LEU A 325 -6.14 -3.67 -9.50
N ASN A 326 -5.19 -3.69 -10.45
CA ASN A 326 -5.47 -3.75 -11.89
C ASN A 326 -6.50 -4.85 -12.26
N GLY A 327 -6.44 -6.02 -11.61
CA GLY A 327 -7.37 -7.13 -11.87
C GLY A 327 -8.81 -6.88 -11.38
N TYR A 328 -9.02 -5.87 -10.55
CA TYR A 328 -10.30 -5.51 -9.94
C TYR A 328 -10.93 -4.26 -10.53
N LEU A 329 -10.14 -3.46 -11.25
CA LEU A 329 -10.61 -2.26 -11.92
C LEU A 329 -11.22 -2.65 -13.27
N HIS A 330 -12.34 -2.00 -13.61
CA HIS A 330 -13.01 -2.24 -14.88
C HIS A 330 -12.19 -1.63 -16.01
N TYR A 331 -11.90 -2.45 -17.02
CA TYR A 331 -11.52 -2.00 -18.36
C TYR A 331 -12.66 -2.34 -19.32
#